data_AF-A0A538IDE6-F1
#
_entry.id   AF-A0A538IDE6-F1
#
_cell.length_a   1.000
_cell.length_b   1.000
_cell.length_c   1.000
_cell.angle_alpha   90.00
_cell.angle_beta   90.00
_cell.angle_gamma   90.00
#
_symmetry.space_group_name_H-M   'P 1'
#
loop_
_entity.id
_entity.type
_entity.pdbx_description
1 polymer ?
#
loop_
_entity_poly.entity_id
_entity_poly.type
_entity_poly.pdbx_seq_one_letter_code
_entity_poly.pdbx_strand_id
1 'polypeptide(L)'
;MSGSDQITLFDASTGTQLAVVRVGSGGHFSVDGGDTHWAVFHIGRTISALNVHSHKVIRLARAAADPLGLSVSGHRVAWVENIHRRGRVRALELPS
;
A
#
# COMPACT_ATOMS: atom_id res chain seq x y z
N MET A 1 -11.04 -9.94 17.15
CA MET A 1 -11.85 -9.45 16.00
C MET A 1 -11.08 -9.80 14.75
N SER A 2 -11.56 -10.72 13.90
CA SER A 2 -10.87 -11.12 12.67
C SER A 2 -11.65 -10.61 11.46
N GLY A 3 -11.63 -9.31 11.25
CA GLY A 3 -11.86 -8.74 9.92
C GLY A 3 -10.50 -8.68 9.23
N SER A 4 -10.30 -9.44 8.15
CA SER A 4 -9.16 -9.20 7.28
C SER A 4 -9.41 -7.89 6.56
N ASP A 5 -8.51 -6.91 6.72
CA ASP A 5 -8.45 -5.72 5.88
C ASP A 5 -8.49 -6.13 4.41
N GLN A 6 -9.17 -5.31 3.62
CA GLN A 6 -9.38 -5.56 2.20
C GLN A 6 -9.18 -4.29 1.39
N ILE A 7 -8.76 -4.48 0.15
CA ILE A 7 -8.74 -3.45 -0.89
C ILE A 7 -9.87 -3.78 -1.85
N THR A 8 -10.85 -2.89 -1.95
CA THR A 8 -11.91 -2.98 -2.95
C THR A 8 -11.53 -2.11 -4.14
N LEU A 9 -11.48 -2.70 -5.33
CA LEU A 9 -11.23 -1.98 -6.58
C LEU A 9 -12.56 -1.52 -7.17
N PHE A 10 -12.60 -0.27 -7.61
CA PHE A 10 -13.75 0.32 -8.27
C PHE A 10 -13.33 0.91 -9.62
N ASP A 11 -14.24 0.85 -10.59
CA ASP A 11 -14.16 1.68 -11.78
C ASP A 11 -14.42 3.14 -11.36
N ALA A 12 -13.45 4.02 -11.58
CA ALA A 12 -13.53 5.39 -11.11
C ALA A 12 -14.59 6.23 -11.85
N SER A 13 -14.96 5.85 -13.07
CA SER A 13 -15.92 6.60 -13.89
C SER A 13 -17.37 6.28 -13.54
N THR A 14 -17.64 5.03 -13.17
CA THR A 14 -18.99 4.51 -12.91
C THR A 14 -19.25 4.21 -11.45
N GLY A 15 -18.21 4.12 -10.62
CA GLY A 15 -18.29 3.65 -9.23
C GLY A 15 -18.60 2.15 -9.12
N THR A 16 -18.52 1.39 -10.22
CA THR A 16 -18.78 -0.05 -10.22
C THR A 16 -17.67 -0.79 -9.46
N GLN A 17 -18.04 -1.66 -8.52
CA GLN A 17 -17.07 -2.51 -7.86
C GLN A 17 -16.52 -3.56 -8.85
N LEU A 18 -15.20 -3.59 -9.02
CA LEU A 18 -14.50 -4.51 -9.92
C LEU A 18 -14.03 -5.77 -9.18
N ALA A 19 -13.45 -5.60 -7.99
CA ALA A 19 -12.89 -6.72 -7.23
C ALA A 19 -12.73 -6.40 -5.74
N VAL A 20 -12.54 -7.45 -4.94
CA VAL A 20 -12.17 -7.36 -3.52
C VAL A 20 -10.94 -8.24 -3.28
N VAL A 21 -9.87 -7.66 -2.74
CA VAL A 21 -8.63 -8.35 -2.41
C VAL A 21 -8.41 -8.30 -0.91
N ARG A 22 -8.39 -9.45 -0.24
CA ARG A 22 -8.09 -9.56 1.19
C ARG A 22 -6.58 -9.47 1.40
N VAL A 23 -6.14 -8.55 2.26
CA VAL A 23 -4.71 -8.23 2.44
C VAL A 23 -4.15 -8.58 3.83
N GLY A 24 -4.97 -9.14 4.72
CA GLY A 24 -4.57 -9.57 6.06
C GLY A 24 -5.08 -8.62 7.14
N SER A 25 -4.52 -8.66 8.35
CA SER A 25 -4.87 -7.73 9.44
C SER A 25 -3.68 -7.57 10.38
N GLY A 26 -3.71 -6.58 11.27
CA GLY A 26 -2.77 -6.51 12.39
C GLY A 26 -1.97 -5.21 12.53
N GLY A 27 -2.52 -4.08 12.09
CA GLY A 27 -1.91 -2.78 12.33
C GLY A 27 -2.65 -1.65 11.64
N HIS A 28 -2.05 -0.46 11.65
CA HIS A 28 -2.53 0.66 10.83
C HIS A 28 -2.49 0.26 9.35
N PHE A 29 -3.60 0.48 8.66
CA PHE A 29 -3.78 0.14 7.25
C PHE A 29 -4.04 1.41 6.44
N SER A 30 -3.26 1.62 5.38
CA SER A 30 -3.53 2.65 4.38
C SER A 30 -3.14 2.16 2.99
N VAL A 31 -3.81 2.70 1.98
CA VAL A 31 -3.60 2.42 0.56
C VAL A 31 -3.43 3.74 -0.20
N ASP A 32 -2.54 3.74 -1.18
CA ASP A 32 -2.32 4.81 -2.12
C ASP A 32 -2.27 4.26 -3.56
N GLY A 33 -2.81 5.02 -4.51
CA GLY A 33 -2.83 4.65 -5.91
C GLY A 33 -1.46 4.90 -6.54
N GLY A 34 -0.90 3.90 -7.22
CA GLY A 34 0.36 4.05 -7.94
C GLY A 34 0.16 4.39 -9.41
N ASP A 35 0.76 3.58 -10.27
CA ASP A 35 0.58 3.67 -11.72
C ASP A 35 -0.68 2.90 -12.18
N THR A 36 -0.80 2.65 -13.47
CA THR A 36 -1.90 1.86 -14.03
C THR A 36 -1.90 0.40 -13.58
N HIS A 37 -0.82 -0.11 -12.97
CA HIS A 37 -0.67 -1.52 -12.63
C HIS A 37 -0.71 -1.79 -11.14
N TRP A 38 -0.29 -0.83 -10.31
CA TRP A 38 -0.03 -1.06 -8.90
C TRP A 38 -0.78 -0.10 -7.99
N ALA A 39 -1.43 -0.65 -6.97
CA ALA A 39 -1.77 0.08 -5.76
C ALA A 39 -0.77 -0.30 -4.66
N VAL A 40 -0.35 0.66 -3.85
CA VAL A 40 0.60 0.43 -2.76
C VAL A 40 -0.12 0.59 -1.44
N PHE A 41 0.16 -0.29 -0.49
CA PHE A 41 -0.45 -0.22 0.82
C PHE A 41 0.52 -0.68 1.90
N HIS A 42 0.20 -0.36 3.15
CA HIS A 42 0.91 -0.96 4.27
C HIS A 42 -0.06 -1.49 5.33
N ILE A 43 0.35 -2.55 6.01
CA ILE A 43 -0.30 -3.05 7.23
C ILE A 43 0.77 -3.08 8.31
N GLY A 44 0.61 -2.21 9.30
CA GLY A 44 1.69 -1.88 10.24
C GLY A 44 2.94 -1.50 9.47
N ARG A 45 4.06 -2.19 9.76
CA ARG A 45 5.37 -1.93 9.13
C ARG A 45 5.59 -2.59 7.77
N THR A 46 4.67 -3.41 7.29
CA THR A 46 4.86 -4.13 6.01
C THR A 46 4.31 -3.29 4.88
N ILE A 47 5.16 -2.91 3.92
CA ILE A 47 4.77 -2.18 2.72
C ILE A 47 4.69 -3.19 1.57
N SER A 48 3.56 -3.18 0.86
CA SER A 48 3.21 -4.14 -0.19
C SER A 48 2.64 -3.41 -1.40
N ALA A 49 2.68 -4.07 -2.55
CA ALA A 49 1.98 -3.65 -3.75
C ALA A 49 0.97 -4.70 -4.19
N LEU A 50 -0.20 -4.25 -4.59
CA LEU A 50 -1.25 -5.02 -5.23
C LEU A 50 -1.23 -4.72 -6.73
N ASN A 51 -1.03 -5.74 -7.56
CA ASN A 51 -1.26 -5.61 -8.98
C ASN A 51 -2.77 -5.53 -9.25
N VAL A 52 -3.26 -4.43 -9.80
CA VAL A 52 -4.71 -4.15 -9.91
C VAL A 52 -5.41 -5.03 -10.95
N HIS A 53 -4.67 -5.63 -11.87
CA HIS A 53 -5.22 -6.51 -12.92
C HIS A 53 -5.19 -7.99 -12.52
N SER A 54 -4.05 -8.46 -12.00
CA SER A 54 -3.87 -9.87 -11.60
C SER A 54 -4.27 -10.16 -10.15
N HIS A 55 -4.54 -9.11 -9.37
CA HIS A 55 -4.83 -9.16 -7.94
C HIS A 55 -3.73 -9.80 -7.08
N LYS A 56 -2.52 -9.93 -7.63
CA LYS A 56 -1.36 -10.47 -6.93
C LYS A 56 -0.78 -9.41 -5.97
N VAL A 57 -0.60 -9.80 -4.72
CA VAL A 57 0.10 -9.00 -3.72
C VAL A 57 1.56 -9.42 -3.64
N ILE A 58 2.45 -8.44 -3.63
CA ILE A 58 3.88 -8.63 -3.37
C ILE A 58 4.33 -7.75 -2.21
N ARG A 59 5.31 -8.22 -1.44
CA ARG A 59 5.95 -7.41 -0.41
C ARG A 59 7.08 -6.59 -1.04
N LEU A 60 7.08 -5.28 -0.78
CA LEU A 60 8.14 -4.38 -1.24
C LEU A 60 9.21 -4.19 -0.17
N ALA A 61 8.78 -3.89 1.06
CA ALA A 61 9.70 -3.53 2.13
C ALA A 61 9.11 -3.82 3.51
N ARG A 62 9.96 -3.67 4.54
CA ARG A 62 9.51 -3.50 5.92
C ARG A 62 10.08 -2.21 6.46
N ALA A 63 9.21 -1.29 6.84
CA ALA A 63 9.59 -0.05 7.48
C ALA A 63 10.17 -0.31 8.87
N ALA A 64 10.98 0.62 9.37
CA ALA A 64 11.58 0.52 10.69
C ALA A 64 10.58 0.89 11.81
N ALA A 65 9.61 1.76 11.52
CA ALA A 65 8.44 2.05 12.36
C ALA A 65 7.15 2.04 11.50
N ASP A 66 5.98 2.09 12.13
CA ASP A 66 4.72 2.20 11.40
C ASP A 66 4.74 3.48 10.55
N PRO A 67 4.50 3.39 9.22
CA PRO A 67 4.43 4.55 8.36
C PRO A 67 3.35 5.51 8.82
N LEU A 68 3.67 6.80 8.80
CA LEU A 68 2.69 7.87 9.02
C LEU A 68 1.88 8.17 7.76
N GLY A 69 2.46 7.87 6.59
CA GLY A 69 1.83 8.03 5.29
C GLY A 69 2.67 7.39 4.19
N LEU A 70 1.99 7.05 3.11
CA LEU A 70 2.57 6.63 1.84
C LEU A 70 2.34 7.74 0.80
N SER A 71 3.21 7.81 -0.19
CA SER A 71 3.00 8.58 -1.41
C SER A 71 3.56 7.81 -2.58
N VAL A 72 2.80 7.74 -3.67
CA VAL A 72 3.29 7.18 -4.94
C VAL A 72 3.27 8.25 -6.03
N SER A 73 4.33 8.26 -6.83
CA SER A 73 4.45 9.14 -8.00
C SER A 73 5.11 8.36 -9.14
N GLY A 74 4.31 7.94 -10.12
CA GLY A 74 4.76 7.01 -11.15
C GLY A 74 5.18 5.68 -10.52
N HIS A 75 6.41 5.24 -10.77
CA HIS A 75 6.96 4.00 -10.21
C HIS A 75 7.56 4.18 -8.81
N ARG A 76 7.70 5.42 -8.33
CA ARG A 76 8.39 5.70 -7.06
C ARG A 76 7.41 5.67 -5.91
N VAL A 77 7.69 4.83 -4.93
CA VAL A 77 6.99 4.75 -3.64
C VAL A 77 7.83 5.43 -2.58
N ALA A 78 7.24 6.34 -1.81
CA ALA A 78 7.86 6.95 -0.65
C ALA A 78 7.00 6.78 0.60
N TRP A 79 7.65 6.73 1.76
CA TRP A 79 6.96 6.70 3.06
C TRP A 79 7.72 7.47 4.13
N VAL A 80 6.98 7.92 5.14
CA VAL A 80 7.53 8.65 6.28
C VAL A 80 7.49 7.79 7.53
N GLU A 81 8.62 7.70 8.24
CA GLU A 81 8.75 7.02 9.52
C GLU A 81 9.42 7.94 10.57
N ASN A 82 8.87 7.99 11.77
CA ASN A 82 9.45 8.75 12.89
C ASN A 82 10.11 7.77 13.88
N ILE A 83 11.41 7.94 14.11
CA ILE A 83 12.18 7.04 14.99
C ILE A 83 12.98 7.89 15.97
N HIS A 84 12.75 7.71 17.28
CA HIS A 84 13.41 8.50 18.33
C HIS A 84 13.34 10.01 18.09
N ARG A 85 12.14 10.53 17.75
CA ARG A 85 11.88 11.94 17.41
C ARG A 85 12.64 12.45 16.17
N ARG A 86 13.12 11.56 15.30
CA ARG A 86 13.72 11.91 14.00
C ARG A 86 12.82 11.42 12.88
N GLY A 87 12.31 12.35 12.08
CA GLY A 87 11.59 12.03 10.85
C GLY A 87 12.53 11.54 9.76
N ARG A 88 12.10 10.52 9.04
CA ARG A 88 12.82 9.94 7.91
C ARG A 88 11.85 9.75 6.76
N VAL A 89 12.31 10.10 5.56
CA VAL A 89 11.64 9.72 4.31
C VAL A 89 12.46 8.62 3.67
N ARG A 90 11.79 7.57 3.22
CA ARG A 90 12.39 6.47 2.47
C ARG A 90 11.66 6.33 1.15
N ALA A 91 12.34 5.79 0.15
CA ALA A 91 11.73 5.51 -1.14
C ALA A 91 12.35 4.30 -1.81
N LEU A 92 11.58 3.69 -2.70
CA LEU A 92 12.00 2.64 -3.62
C LEU A 92 11.18 2.72 -4.91
N GLU A 93 11.58 1.96 -5.92
CA GLU A 93 10.82 1.82 -7.17
C GLU A 93 9.98 0.54 -7.16
N LEU A 94 8.79 0.62 -7.73
CA LEU A 94 7.94 -0.53 -8.02
C LEU A 94 8.61 -1.44 -9.06
N PRO A 95 8.31 -2.75 -9.04
CA PRO A 95 8.73 -3.63 -10.12
C PRO A 95 8.17 -3.14 -11.46
N SER A 96 8.99 -3.30 -12.49
CA SER A 96 8.58 -3.14 -13.89
C SER A 96 7.54 -4.18 -14.31
#